data_AF-A0A660XTH2-F1
#
_entry.id   AF-A0A660XTH2-F1
#
_cell.length_a   1.000
_cell.length_b   1.000
_cell.length_c   1.000
_cell.angle_alpha   90.00
_cell.angle_beta   90.00
_cell.angle_gamma   90.00
#
_symmetry.space_group_name_H-M   'P 1'
#
loop_
_entity.id
_entity.type
_entity.pdbx_description
1 polymer ?
#
loop_
_entity_poly.entity_id
_entity_poly.type
_entity_poly.pdbx_seq_one_letter_code
_entity_poly.pdbx_strand_id
1 'polypeptide(L)' 'MPYLLGIDIGTTGVKTLLVDERGQTVASCTVPHPMYTPRPGWTEQDPE' A
#
# COMPACT_ATOMS: atom_id res chain seq x y z
N MET A 1 3.17 -18.55 16.06
CA MET A 1 3.04 -18.84 14.62
C MET A 1 3.56 -17.63 13.87
N PRO A 2 4.51 -17.80 12.94
CA PRO A 2 5.04 -16.69 12.15
C PRO A 2 4.01 -16.23 11.09
N TYR A 3 4.05 -14.95 10.75
CA TYR A 3 3.30 -14.37 9.64
C TYR A 3 4.25 -13.55 8.76
N LEU A 4 3.90 -13.42 7.48
CA LEU A 4 4.54 -12.50 6.55
C LEU A 4 3.61 -11.31 6.30
N LEU A 5 4.16 -10.10 6.33
CA LEU A 5 3.45 -8.88 5.96
C LEU A 5 3.98 -8.38 4.62
N GLY A 6 3.15 -8.43 3.58
CA GLY A 6 3.39 -7.76 2.32
C GLY A 6 2.94 -6.31 2.38
N ILE A 7 3.76 -5.39 1.88
CA ILE A 7 3.45 -3.96 1.76
C ILE A 7 3.71 -3.55 0.31
N ASP A 8 2.69 -2.99 -0.34
CA ASP A 8 2.74 -2.48 -1.71
C ASP A 8 2.39 -0.98 -1.67
N ILE A 9 3.40 -0.15 -1.94
CA ILE A 9 3.28 1.32 -1.95
C ILE A 9 2.91 1.73 -3.37
N GLY A 10 1.62 1.78 -3.64
CA GLY A 10 1.06 2.16 -4.93
C GLY A 10 0.97 3.68 -5.12
N THR A 11 0.65 4.10 -6.33
CA THR A 11 0.58 5.52 -6.69
C THR A 11 -0.63 6.27 -6.10
N THR A 12 -1.65 5.54 -5.66
CA THR A 12 -2.92 6.11 -5.15
C THR A 12 -3.30 5.59 -3.77
N GLY A 13 -2.46 4.74 -3.17
CA GLY A 13 -2.70 4.14 -1.87
C GLY A 13 -1.69 3.06 -1.54
N VAL A 14 -1.63 2.69 -0.27
CA VAL A 14 -0.81 1.58 0.23
C VAL A 14 -1.70 0.39 0.49
N LYS A 15 -1.33 -0.76 -0.06
CA LYS A 15 -1.97 -2.05 0.21
C LYS A 15 -1.09 -2.89 1.12
N THR A 16 -1.71 -3.55 2.08
CA THR A 16 -1.03 -4.52 2.95
C THR A 16 -1.74 -5.86 2.94
N LEU A 17 -0.97 -6.93 3.11
CA LEU A 17 -1.43 -8.32 3.11
C LEU A 17 -0.73 -9.09 4.22
N LEU A 18 -1.47 -9.68 5.15
CA LEU A 18 -0.96 -10.59 6.17
C LEU A 18 -1.15 -12.03 5.70
N VAL A 19 -0.08 -12.82 5.67
CA VAL A 19 -0.07 -14.18 5.15
C VAL A 19 0.46 -15.14 6.21
N ASP A 20 -0.20 -16.28 6.37
CA ASP A 20 0.25 -17.36 7.26
C ASP A 20 1.34 -18.25 6.61
N GLU A 21 1.87 -19.18 7.39
CA GLU A 21 2.92 -20.12 6.93
C GLU A 21 2.48 -21.08 5.81
N ARG A 22 1.17 -21.19 5.55
CA ARG A 22 0.59 -22.00 4.47
C ARG A 22 0.31 -21.15 3.21
N GLY A 23 0.71 -19.89 3.21
CA GLY A 23 0.46 -18.96 2.12
C GLY A 23 -0.98 -18.44 2.07
N GLN A 24 -1.79 -18.65 3.12
CA GLN A 24 -3.17 -18.15 3.14
C GLN A 24 -3.20 -16.68 3.56
N THR A 25 -4.02 -15.89 2.88
CA THR A 25 -4.28 -14.51 3.30
C THR A 25 -5.15 -14.51 4.54
N VAL A 26 -4.62 -13.95 5.62
CA VAL A 26 -5.29 -13.83 6.92
C VAL A 26 -6.02 -12.50 7.02
N ALA A 27 -5.41 -11.43 6.49
CA ALA A 27 -5.98 -10.10 6.46
C ALA A 27 -5.42 -9.29 5.30
N SER A 28 -6.17 -8.28 4.86
CA SER A 28 -5.68 -7.26 3.96
C SER A 28 -6.25 -5.89 4.34
N CYS A 29 -5.50 -4.84 4.03
CA CYS A 29 -5.96 -3.46 4.17
C CYS A 29 -5.50 -2.66 2.96
N THR A 30 -6.23 -1.60 2.62
CA THR A 30 -5.80 -0.62 1.63
C THR A 30 -6.17 0.75 2.14
N VAL A 31 -5.18 1.62 2.24
CA VAL A 31 -5.35 3.01 2.67
C VAL A 31 -5.03 3.90 1.48
N PRO A 32 -5.98 4.72 1.00
CA PRO A 32 -5.70 5.67 -0.08
C PRO A 32 -4.81 6.80 0.44
N HIS A 33 -3.97 7.36 -0.43
CA HIS A 33 -3.26 8.61 -0.18
C HIS A 33 -3.46 9.57 -1.36
N PRO A 34 -3.46 10.89 -1.11
CA PRO A 34 -3.70 11.87 -2.16
C PRO A 34 -2.52 11.96 -3.13
N MET A 35 -2.84 12.11 -4.41
CA MET A 35 -1.88 12.47 -5.45
C MET A 35 -2.03 13.95 -5.79
N TYR A 36 -0.92 14.66 -5.86
CA TYR A 36 -0.89 16.08 -6.13
C TYR A 36 -0.43 16.36 -7.56
N THR A 37 -1.12 17.30 -8.22
CA THR A 37 -0.80 17.75 -9.58
C THR A 37 -0.78 19.28 -9.59
N PRO A 38 0.21 19.92 -8.94
CA PRO A 38 0.22 21.38 -8.76
C PRO A 38 0.43 22.14 -10.07
N ARG A 39 0.98 21.49 -11.11
CA ARG A 39 1.24 22.04 -12.44
C ARG A 39 0.96 20.99 -13.52
N PRO A 40 0.63 21.40 -14.76
CA PRO A 40 0.52 20.48 -15.87
C PRO A 40 1.78 19.63 -16.06
N GLY A 41 1.61 18.31 -16.15
CA GLY A 41 2.69 17.33 -16.34
C GLY A 41 3.45 16.93 -15.06
N TRP A 42 3.04 17.42 -13.88
CA TRP A 42 3.67 17.07 -12.62
C TRP A 42 2.85 16.03 -11.86
N THR A 43 3.51 15.16 -11.11
CA THR A 43 2.85 14.18 -10.24
C THR A 43 3.68 14.00 -8.98
N GLU A 44 3.09 14.36 -7.85
CA GLU A 44 3.75 14.40 -6.54
C GLU A 44 2.93 13.66 -5.49
N GLN A 45 3.61 13.16 -4.46
CA GLN A 45 3.03 12.47 -3.31
C GLN A 45 3.66 13.04 -2.03
N ASP A 46 2.89 13.03 -0.95
CA ASP A 46 3.39 13.37 0.39
C ASP A 46 3.98 12.09 1.03
N PRO A 47 5.25 12.09 1.47
CA PRO A 47 5.87 10.93 2.11
C PRO A 47 5.47 10.72 3.59
N GLU A 48 4.81 11.70 4.24
CA GLU A 48 4.31 11.57 5.62
C GLU A 48 3.01 10.74 5.72
#